data_AF-A0A9D8IYZ9-F1
#
_entry.id   AF-A0A9D8IYZ9-F1
#
_cell.length_a   1.000
_cell.length_b   1.000
_cell.length_c   1.000
_cell.angle_alpha   90.00
_cell.angle_beta   90.00
_cell.angle_gamma   90.00
#
_symmetry.space_group_name_H-M   'P 1'
#
loop_
_entity.id
_entity.type
_entity.pdbx_description
1 polymer ?
#
loop_
_entity_poly.entity_id
_entity_poly.type
_entity_poly.pdbx_seq_one_letter_code
_entity_poly.pdbx_strand_id
1 'polypeptide(L)'
;EFGYSALGLSFLCVVMVLGLIAFLPRLAHSAEPGLVVRLRVWAAVGALLFFLFILLVAQSRGAWLSLGLGLIGLAVAGLGSRRRAKPGTRPNHKRPLLLPAVLCIAALGGLWNLFGDALETRFASEANVLPQVMAMDMERLPYSNGPARIHLAVWGVRMAAERPLFGWGPGMRTTAYLGEHGFHGSPSKFLRVVRHFEHLHDVYIEILVRFGLVGAAFFLAAFVLFSRTLLSLWKLRILPDDFFAFAAVVIVATLVSGLYEFRTLHIDFRFFSLLFGGAVYTFALHRPVAPEDAATGTAHPTPRGVP
;
A
#
# COMPACT_ATOMS: atom_id res chain seq x y z
N GLU A 1 -1.09 -7.22 23.73
CA GLU A 1 -2.12 -7.91 22.95
C GLU A 1 -1.49 -8.42 21.66
N PHE A 2 -1.34 -9.75 21.51
CA PHE A 2 -0.90 -10.36 20.24
C PHE A 2 -2.15 -10.61 19.39
N GLY A 3 -2.60 -9.56 18.70
CA GLY A 3 -3.66 -9.63 17.72
C GLY A 3 -3.38 -8.57 16.68
N TYR A 4 -3.01 -8.97 15.46
CA TYR A 4 -2.96 -8.02 14.35
C TYR A 4 -4.34 -7.38 14.23
N SER A 5 -4.40 -6.06 14.11
CA SER A 5 -5.63 -5.42 13.66
C SER A 5 -5.97 -6.03 12.30
N ALA A 6 -7.21 -6.50 12.11
CA ALA A 6 -7.65 -7.14 10.87
C ALA A 6 -7.32 -6.28 9.63
N LEU A 7 -7.27 -4.95 9.81
CA LEU A 7 -6.90 -3.96 8.81
C LEU A 7 -5.41 -4.04 8.42
N GLY A 8 -4.50 -4.22 9.39
CA GLY A 8 -3.07 -4.35 9.13
C GLY A 8 -2.73 -5.60 8.32
N LEU A 9 -3.34 -6.73 8.69
CA LEU A 9 -3.21 -8.00 7.98
C LEU A 9 -3.78 -7.90 6.55
N SER A 10 -4.91 -7.20 6.38
CA SER A 10 -5.55 -7.04 5.07
C SER A 10 -4.62 -6.36 4.07
N PHE A 11 -3.93 -5.28 4.46
CA PHE A 11 -2.96 -4.62 3.57
C PHE A 11 -1.82 -5.56 3.14
N LEU A 12 -1.28 -6.35 4.07
CA LEU A 12 -0.22 -7.32 3.73
C LEU A 12 -0.75 -8.36 2.74
N CYS A 13 -1.99 -8.84 2.93
CA CYS A 13 -2.63 -9.74 1.98
C CYS A 13 -2.78 -9.10 0.59
N VAL A 14 -3.17 -7.82 0.49
CA VAL A 14 -3.21 -7.09 -0.79
C VAL A 14 -1.84 -7.09 -1.47
N VAL A 15 -0.78 -6.74 -0.73
CA VAL A 15 0.59 -6.74 -1.27
C VAL A 15 0.99 -8.14 -1.76
N MET A 16 0.70 -9.19 -0.98
CA MET A 16 1.01 -10.57 -1.36
C MET A 16 0.24 -11.03 -2.60
N VAL A 17 -1.05 -10.72 -2.70
CA VAL A 17 -1.88 -11.02 -3.87
C VAL A 17 -1.32 -10.33 -5.12
N LEU A 18 -1.04 -9.03 -5.04
CA LEU A 18 -0.47 -8.26 -6.16
C LEU A 18 0.92 -8.79 -6.56
N GLY A 19 1.75 -9.17 -5.59
CA GLY A 19 3.07 -9.76 -5.84
C GLY A 19 2.99 -11.12 -6.51
N LEU A 20 2.14 -12.02 -6.02
CA LEU A 20 1.92 -13.33 -6.61
C LEU A 20 1.46 -13.20 -8.06
N ILE A 21 0.50 -12.31 -8.35
CA ILE A 21 0.03 -12.03 -9.71
C ILE A 21 1.14 -11.47 -10.60
N ALA A 22 1.93 -10.52 -10.08
CA ALA A 22 3.00 -9.88 -10.83
C ALA A 22 4.13 -10.86 -11.22
N PHE A 23 4.48 -11.77 -10.31
CA PHE A 23 5.59 -12.71 -10.50
C PHE A 23 5.17 -14.10 -10.98
N LEU A 24 3.86 -14.41 -11.06
CA LEU A 24 3.37 -15.70 -11.56
C LEU A 24 3.91 -16.09 -12.95
N PRO A 25 3.98 -15.17 -13.93
CA PRO A 25 4.55 -15.50 -15.24
C PRO A 25 6.01 -15.94 -15.15
N ARG A 26 6.79 -15.33 -14.25
CA ARG A 26 8.21 -15.66 -14.03
C ARG A 26 8.36 -17.05 -13.41
N LEU A 27 7.50 -17.41 -12.45
CA LEU A 27 7.49 -18.74 -11.83
C LEU A 27 7.15 -19.85 -12.85
N ALA A 28 6.23 -19.57 -13.77
CA ALA A 28 5.79 -20.52 -14.79
C ALA A 28 6.82 -20.76 -15.92
N HIS A 29 7.81 -19.87 -16.08
CA HIS A 29 8.79 -19.93 -17.17
C HIS A 29 10.22 -20.03 -16.65
N SER A 30 10.50 -21.00 -15.78
CA SER A 30 11.88 -21.30 -15.35
C SER A 30 12.47 -22.44 -16.19
N ALA A 31 13.80 -22.51 -16.29
CA ALA A 31 14.54 -23.55 -17.02
C ALA A 31 14.50 -24.93 -16.32
N GLU A 32 13.68 -25.06 -15.29
CA GLU A 32 13.62 -26.18 -14.36
C GLU A 32 12.77 -27.34 -14.91
N PRO A 33 12.88 -28.55 -14.32
CA PRO A 33 12.01 -29.67 -14.68
C PRO A 33 10.52 -29.34 -14.53
N GLY A 34 9.70 -29.86 -15.44
CA GLY A 34 8.26 -29.53 -15.51
C GLY A 34 7.48 -29.82 -14.23
N LEU A 35 7.87 -30.82 -13.43
CA LEU A 35 7.26 -31.10 -12.14
C LEU A 35 7.53 -29.98 -11.12
N VAL A 36 8.76 -29.48 -11.04
CA VAL A 36 9.14 -28.39 -10.12
C VAL A 36 8.39 -27.11 -10.47
N VAL A 37 8.28 -26.79 -11.77
CA VAL A 37 7.49 -25.65 -12.25
C VAL A 37 6.02 -25.79 -11.85
N ARG A 38 5.43 -26.97 -12.06
CA ARG A 38 4.03 -27.24 -11.67
C ARG A 38 3.83 -27.08 -10.17
N LEU A 39 4.71 -27.62 -9.33
CA LEU A 39 4.63 -27.49 -7.87
C LEU A 39 4.72 -26.03 -7.42
N ARG A 40 5.67 -25.26 -7.98
CA ARG A 40 5.81 -23.81 -7.67
C ARG A 40 4.56 -23.03 -8.08
N VAL A 41 4.01 -23.30 -9.27
CA VAL A 41 2.78 -22.63 -9.75
C VAL A 41 1.59 -23.00 -8.88
N TRP A 42 1.39 -24.28 -8.54
CA TRP A 42 0.32 -24.70 -7.65
C TRP A 42 0.45 -24.13 -6.25
N ALA A 43 1.67 -24.07 -5.69
CA ALA A 43 1.92 -23.41 -4.43
C ALA A 43 1.58 -21.91 -4.49
N ALA A 44 1.95 -21.22 -5.57
CA ALA A 44 1.62 -19.81 -5.77
C ALA A 44 0.10 -19.58 -5.90
N VAL A 45 -0.62 -20.45 -6.62
CA VAL A 45 -2.09 -20.40 -6.73
C VAL A 45 -2.74 -20.69 -5.38
N GLY A 46 -2.28 -21.69 -4.64
CA GLY A 46 -2.77 -22.00 -3.29
C GLY A 46 -2.57 -20.82 -2.33
N ALA A 47 -1.38 -20.20 -2.35
CA ALA A 47 -1.10 -19.00 -1.56
C ALA A 47 -2.00 -17.83 -1.96
N LEU A 48 -2.23 -17.63 -3.26
CA LEU A 48 -3.13 -16.59 -3.78
C LEU A 48 -4.55 -16.77 -3.24
N LEU A 49 -5.10 -17.98 -3.33
CA LEU A 49 -6.44 -18.30 -2.82
C LEU A 49 -6.52 -18.13 -1.30
N PHE A 50 -5.49 -18.54 -0.57
CA PHE A 50 -5.41 -18.35 0.88
C PHE A 50 -5.44 -16.87 1.29
N PHE A 51 -4.65 -16.00 0.64
CA PHE A 51 -4.68 -14.57 0.94
C PHE A 51 -5.98 -13.89 0.52
N LEU A 52 -6.59 -14.31 -0.59
CA LEU A 52 -7.91 -13.84 -0.99
C LEU A 52 -9.00 -14.25 0.03
N PHE A 53 -8.92 -15.46 0.58
CA PHE A 53 -9.81 -15.91 1.65
C PHE A 53 -9.65 -15.05 2.91
N ILE A 54 -8.42 -14.74 3.33
CA ILE A 54 -8.19 -13.83 4.46
C ILE A 54 -8.81 -12.45 4.21
N LEU A 55 -8.65 -11.88 3.01
CA LEU A 55 -9.24 -10.58 2.65
C LEU A 55 -10.76 -10.59 2.73
N LEU A 56 -11.36 -11.70 2.31
CA LEU A 56 -12.80 -11.92 2.34
C LEU A 56 -13.33 -12.00 3.76
N VAL A 57 -12.67 -12.76 4.64
CA VAL A 57 -13.00 -12.84 6.06
C VAL A 57 -12.79 -11.50 6.75
N ALA A 58 -11.72 -10.77 6.40
CA ALA A 58 -11.42 -9.48 7.01
C ALA A 58 -12.40 -8.37 6.62
N GLN A 59 -13.13 -8.51 5.51
CA GLN A 59 -14.16 -7.58 5.03
C GLN A 59 -13.70 -6.11 4.97
N SER A 60 -12.40 -5.86 4.72
CA SER A 60 -11.84 -4.52 4.70
C SER A 60 -12.08 -3.83 3.36
N ARG A 61 -13.02 -2.87 3.33
CA ARG A 61 -13.37 -2.09 2.13
C ARG A 61 -12.16 -1.34 1.55
N GLY A 62 -11.32 -0.78 2.42
CA GLY A 62 -10.10 -0.12 2.00
C GLY A 62 -9.10 -1.07 1.34
N ALA A 63 -9.00 -2.32 1.83
CA ALA A 63 -8.16 -3.33 1.21
C ALA A 63 -8.70 -3.75 -0.17
N TRP A 64 -10.02 -3.90 -0.31
CA TRP A 64 -10.66 -4.18 -1.61
C TRP A 64 -10.40 -3.07 -2.62
N LEU A 65 -10.54 -1.80 -2.22
CA LEU A 65 -10.23 -0.65 -3.08
C LEU A 65 -8.75 -0.66 -3.51
N SER A 66 -7.85 -0.89 -2.56
CA SER A 66 -6.40 -0.96 -2.83
C SER A 66 -6.06 -2.10 -3.79
N LEU A 67 -6.68 -3.28 -3.61
CA LEU A 67 -6.52 -4.41 -4.50
C LEU A 67 -7.04 -4.09 -5.91
N GLY A 68 -8.24 -3.53 -6.03
CA GLY A 68 -8.83 -3.16 -7.31
C GLY A 68 -7.95 -2.18 -8.11
N LEU A 69 -7.51 -1.10 -7.46
CA LEU A 69 -6.59 -0.13 -8.08
C LEU A 69 -5.25 -0.77 -8.45
N GLY A 70 -4.72 -1.67 -7.62
CA GLY A 70 -3.50 -2.41 -7.91
C GLY A 70 -3.65 -3.33 -9.12
N LEU A 71 -4.76 -4.05 -9.25
CA LEU A 71 -5.05 -4.92 -10.40
C LEU A 71 -5.16 -4.11 -11.69
N ILE A 72 -5.84 -2.95 -11.66
CA ILE A 72 -5.90 -2.03 -12.80
C ILE A 72 -4.48 -1.58 -13.18
N GLY A 73 -3.66 -1.19 -12.20
CA GLY A 73 -2.28 -0.79 -12.43
C GLY A 73 -1.44 -1.90 -13.08
N LEU A 74 -1.55 -3.15 -12.63
CA LEU A 74 -0.87 -4.30 -13.23
C LEU A 74 -1.36 -4.57 -14.66
N ALA A 75 -2.67 -4.45 -14.91
CA ALA A 75 -3.23 -4.62 -16.25
C ALA A 75 -2.68 -3.56 -17.23
N VAL A 76 -2.67 -2.28 -16.81
CA VAL A 76 -2.10 -1.17 -17.61
C VAL A 76 -0.61 -1.40 -17.87
N ALA A 77 0.16 -1.81 -16.86
CA ALA A 77 1.59 -2.12 -17.02
C ALA A 77 1.82 -3.29 -18.00
N GLY A 78 0.95 -4.31 -17.95
CA GLY A 78 0.97 -5.44 -18.88
C GLY A 78 0.71 -5.03 -20.33
N LEU A 79 -0.24 -4.11 -20.56
CA LEU A 79 -0.53 -3.55 -21.89
C LEU A 79 0.61 -2.68 -22.42
N GLY A 80 1.20 -1.83 -21.57
CA GLY A 80 2.31 -0.94 -21.94
C GLY A 80 3.60 -1.69 -22.28
N SER A 81 3.87 -2.81 -21.61
CA SER A 81 5.06 -3.64 -21.84
C SER A 81 5.07 -4.30 -23.22
N ARG A 82 3.89 -4.60 -23.80
CA ARG A 82 3.76 -5.15 -25.16
C ARG A 82 4.22 -4.17 -26.24
N ARG A 83 3.97 -2.87 -26.04
CA ARG A 83 4.32 -1.82 -27.02
C ARG A 83 5.82 -1.51 -27.07
N ARG A 84 6.56 -1.84 -26.01
CA ARG A 84 8.01 -1.62 -25.91
C ARG A 84 8.85 -2.82 -26.35
N ALA A 85 8.23 -3.90 -26.83
CA ALA A 85 8.96 -5.02 -27.42
C ALA A 85 9.48 -4.61 -28.81
N LYS A 86 10.80 -4.72 -29.04
CA LYS A 86 11.36 -4.49 -30.37
C LYS A 86 10.83 -5.56 -31.34
N PRO A 87 10.39 -5.21 -32.56
CA PRO A 87 10.07 -6.19 -33.58
C PRO A 87 11.28 -7.08 -33.85
N GLY A 88 11.12 -8.40 -33.83
CA GLY A 88 12.17 -9.36 -34.22
C GLY A 88 13.03 -9.96 -33.09
N THR A 89 12.98 -9.44 -31.85
CA THR A 89 13.56 -10.18 -30.72
C THR A 89 12.63 -11.32 -30.32
N ARG A 90 13.15 -12.56 -30.20
CA ARG A 90 12.40 -13.73 -29.70
C ARG A 90 11.53 -13.31 -28.51
N PRO A 91 10.25 -13.74 -28.41
CA PRO A 91 9.32 -13.31 -27.37
C PRO A 91 9.84 -13.76 -26.00
N ASN A 92 10.71 -12.95 -25.41
CA ASN A 92 11.39 -13.25 -24.18
C ASN A 92 10.38 -13.06 -23.05
N HIS A 93 9.70 -14.14 -22.63
CA HIS A 93 8.86 -14.30 -21.42
C HIS A 93 7.85 -13.18 -21.04
N LYS A 94 7.63 -12.16 -21.88
CA LYS A 94 6.72 -11.02 -21.69
C LYS A 94 5.27 -11.38 -21.98
N ARG A 95 4.83 -12.57 -21.52
CA ARG A 95 3.40 -12.89 -21.52
C ARG A 95 2.70 -11.92 -20.57
N PRO A 96 1.53 -11.40 -20.96
CA PRO A 96 0.95 -10.21 -20.35
C PRO A 96 0.56 -10.49 -18.89
N LEU A 97 0.91 -9.58 -18.00
CA LEU A 97 0.33 -9.45 -16.65
C LEU A 97 -1.22 -9.43 -16.66
N LEU A 98 -1.82 -9.21 -17.84
CA LEU A 98 -3.25 -9.28 -18.09
C LEU A 98 -3.87 -10.64 -17.71
N LEU A 99 -3.24 -11.77 -18.04
CA LEU A 99 -3.86 -13.09 -17.78
C LEU A 99 -4.03 -13.37 -16.28
N PRO A 100 -2.99 -13.26 -15.42
CA PRO A 100 -3.17 -13.49 -13.99
C PRO A 100 -4.06 -12.41 -13.34
N ALA A 101 -4.07 -11.17 -13.86
CA ALA A 101 -5.01 -10.14 -13.41
C ALA A 101 -6.47 -10.51 -13.74
N VAL A 102 -6.74 -10.98 -14.97
CA VAL A 102 -8.07 -11.44 -15.40
C VAL A 102 -8.52 -12.65 -14.59
N LEU A 103 -7.63 -13.62 -14.34
CA LEU A 103 -7.93 -14.76 -13.50
C LEU A 103 -8.24 -14.35 -12.05
N CYS A 104 -7.54 -13.35 -11.52
CA CYS A 104 -7.86 -12.79 -10.22
C CYS A 104 -9.25 -12.14 -10.23
N ILE A 105 -9.59 -11.34 -11.25
CA ILE A 105 -10.92 -10.74 -11.38
C ILE A 105 -12.02 -11.83 -11.46
N ALA A 106 -11.78 -12.90 -12.22
CA ALA A 106 -12.70 -14.02 -12.28
C ALA A 106 -12.86 -14.72 -10.92
N ALA A 107 -11.77 -14.90 -10.17
CA ALA A 107 -11.81 -15.44 -8.81
C ALA A 107 -12.60 -14.52 -7.86
N LEU A 108 -12.45 -13.20 -7.99
CA LEU A 108 -13.25 -12.23 -7.24
C LEU A 108 -14.74 -12.33 -7.58
N GLY A 109 -15.09 -12.50 -8.86
CA GLY A 109 -16.47 -12.75 -9.28
C GLY A 109 -17.03 -14.06 -8.71
N GLY A 110 -16.22 -15.12 -8.65
CA GLY A 110 -16.59 -16.37 -7.98
C GLY A 110 -16.84 -16.20 -6.48
N LEU A 111 -15.96 -15.46 -5.80
CA LEU A 111 -16.12 -15.15 -4.37
C LEU A 111 -17.33 -14.24 -4.08
N TRP A 112 -17.67 -13.34 -4.99
CA TRP A 112 -18.88 -12.51 -4.87
C TRP A 112 -20.15 -13.36 -4.79
N ASN A 113 -20.26 -14.43 -5.57
CA ASN A 113 -21.43 -15.32 -5.49
C ASN A 113 -21.57 -16.03 -4.14
N LEU A 114 -20.48 -16.16 -3.38
CA LEU A 114 -20.47 -16.84 -2.08
C LEU A 114 -20.69 -15.88 -0.91
N PHE A 115 -20.34 -14.60 -1.06
CA PHE A 115 -20.32 -13.61 0.04
C PHE A 115 -20.99 -12.27 -0.30
N GLY A 116 -21.67 -12.20 -1.46
CA GLY A 116 -22.31 -10.99 -1.98
C GLY A 116 -23.29 -10.39 -0.99
N ASP A 117 -24.14 -11.21 -0.37
CA ASP A 117 -25.15 -10.76 0.59
C ASP A 117 -24.53 -10.09 1.82
N ALA A 118 -23.40 -10.61 2.32
CA ALA A 118 -22.69 -10.03 3.46
C ALA A 118 -22.03 -8.68 3.11
N LEU A 119 -21.59 -8.52 1.86
CA LEU A 119 -21.06 -7.25 1.35
C LEU A 119 -22.19 -6.25 1.10
N GLU A 120 -23.29 -6.69 0.49
CA GLU A 120 -24.45 -5.86 0.15
C GLU A 120 -25.11 -5.29 1.39
N THR A 121 -25.37 -6.12 2.40
CA THR A 121 -25.93 -5.68 3.70
C THR A 121 -25.04 -4.63 4.37
N ARG A 122 -23.71 -4.79 4.30
CA ARG A 122 -22.74 -3.80 4.79
C ARG A 122 -22.80 -2.49 4.00
N PHE A 123 -22.76 -2.55 2.66
CA PHE A 123 -22.81 -1.35 1.82
C PHE A 123 -24.15 -0.61 1.95
N ALA A 124 -25.27 -1.33 2.00
CA ALA A 124 -26.60 -0.76 2.17
C ALA A 124 -26.74 -0.04 3.51
N SER A 125 -26.16 -0.57 4.59
CA SER A 125 -26.18 0.05 5.91
C SER A 125 -25.49 1.42 5.95
N GLU A 126 -24.53 1.65 5.05
CA GLU A 126 -23.74 2.88 4.99
C GLU A 126 -24.21 3.86 3.90
N ALA A 127 -24.85 3.36 2.85
CA ALA A 127 -25.47 4.20 1.82
C ALA A 127 -26.48 5.19 2.42
N ASN A 128 -27.17 4.79 3.49
CA ASN A 128 -28.12 5.63 4.22
C ASN A 128 -27.47 6.84 4.92
N VAL A 129 -26.15 6.83 5.13
CA VAL A 129 -25.41 7.92 5.78
C VAL A 129 -24.84 8.90 4.76
N LEU A 130 -24.70 8.50 3.49
CA LEU A 130 -24.09 9.31 2.43
C LEU A 130 -24.78 10.68 2.22
N PRO A 131 -26.12 10.81 2.23
CA PRO A 131 -26.77 12.11 2.08
C PRO A 131 -26.44 13.08 3.23
N GLN A 132 -26.27 12.57 4.45
CA GLN A 132 -25.95 13.38 5.62
C GLN A 132 -24.50 13.90 5.56
N VAL A 133 -23.57 13.06 5.08
CA VAL A 133 -22.17 13.47 4.80
C VAL A 133 -22.13 14.54 3.71
N MET A 134 -22.87 14.35 2.62
CA MET A 134 -22.92 15.32 1.51
C MET A 134 -23.54 16.66 1.93
N ALA A 135 -24.52 16.63 2.82
CA ALA A 135 -25.13 17.82 3.39
C ALA A 135 -24.25 18.52 4.44
N MET A 136 -23.08 17.94 4.81
CA MET A 136 -22.22 18.40 5.89
C MET A 136 -22.98 18.54 7.23
N ASP A 137 -24.07 17.78 7.41
CA ASP A 137 -24.91 17.79 8.61
C ASP A 137 -24.30 16.87 9.66
N MET A 138 -23.21 17.36 10.27
CA MET A 138 -22.44 16.63 11.27
C MET A 138 -23.22 16.40 12.56
N GLU A 139 -24.31 17.12 12.81
CA GLU A 139 -25.11 16.93 14.03
C GLU A 139 -26.01 15.70 13.96
N ARG A 140 -26.48 15.37 12.74
CA ARG A 140 -27.34 14.20 12.49
C ARG A 140 -26.57 12.91 12.20
N LEU A 141 -25.27 13.03 11.91
CA LEU A 141 -24.44 11.88 11.60
C LEU A 141 -24.33 10.95 12.84
N PRO A 142 -24.67 9.66 12.71
CA PRO A 142 -24.59 8.73 13.84
C PRO A 142 -23.14 8.51 14.26
N TYR A 143 -22.89 8.24 15.54
CA TYR A 143 -21.55 7.90 16.04
C TYR A 143 -21.22 6.40 15.90
N SER A 144 -21.58 5.79 14.78
CA SER A 144 -21.25 4.39 14.45
C SER A 144 -19.89 4.30 13.72
N ASN A 145 -19.28 3.10 13.67
CA ASN A 145 -17.87 2.91 13.26
C ASN A 145 -17.42 3.66 12.00
N GLY A 146 -18.20 3.66 10.91
CA GLY A 146 -17.85 4.37 9.68
C GLY A 146 -17.99 5.90 9.83
N PRO A 147 -19.19 6.41 10.13
CA PRO A 147 -19.45 7.82 10.40
C PRO A 147 -18.56 8.46 11.48
N ALA A 148 -18.19 7.73 12.52
CA ALA A 148 -17.26 8.17 13.55
C ALA A 148 -15.89 8.57 12.97
N ARG A 149 -15.42 7.92 11.89
CA ARG A 149 -14.17 8.28 11.21
C ARG A 149 -14.27 9.62 10.49
N ILE A 150 -15.45 9.97 9.98
CA ILE A 150 -15.69 11.28 9.36
C ILE A 150 -15.60 12.37 10.44
N HIS A 151 -16.18 12.14 11.62
CA HIS A 151 -16.00 13.05 12.75
C HIS A 151 -14.53 13.16 13.17
N LEU A 152 -13.81 12.03 13.28
CA LEU A 152 -12.38 12.03 13.59
C LEU A 152 -11.60 12.86 12.56
N ALA A 153 -11.85 12.66 11.27
CA ALA A 153 -11.20 13.42 10.20
C ALA A 153 -11.46 14.93 10.34
N VAL A 154 -12.72 15.33 10.53
CA VAL A 154 -13.08 16.75 10.69
C VAL A 154 -12.41 17.37 11.92
N TRP A 155 -12.42 16.67 13.06
CA TRP A 155 -11.74 17.16 14.27
C TRP A 155 -10.22 17.17 14.12
N GLY A 156 -9.64 16.18 13.45
CA GLY A 156 -8.21 16.15 13.12
C GLY A 156 -7.80 17.34 12.25
N VAL A 157 -8.59 17.69 11.23
CA VAL A 157 -8.34 18.89 10.41
C VAL A 157 -8.41 20.17 11.25
N ARG A 158 -9.40 20.28 12.16
CA ARG A 158 -9.51 21.43 13.07
C ARG A 158 -8.29 21.53 14.00
N MET A 159 -7.84 20.42 14.57
CA MET A 159 -6.62 20.38 15.38
C MET A 159 -5.38 20.81 14.58
N ALA A 160 -5.24 20.31 13.34
CA ALA A 160 -4.12 20.68 12.48
C ALA A 160 -4.14 22.19 12.14
N ALA A 161 -5.34 22.79 11.99
CA ALA A 161 -5.48 24.21 11.70
C ALA A 161 -5.02 25.13 12.86
N GLU A 162 -5.09 24.68 14.12
CA GLU A 162 -4.59 25.47 15.26
C GLU A 162 -3.06 25.54 15.33
N ARG A 163 -2.35 24.51 14.85
CA ARG A 163 -0.89 24.44 14.84
C ARG A 163 -0.36 23.98 13.47
N PRO A 164 -0.54 24.76 12.41
CA PRO A 164 -0.39 24.28 11.04
C PRO A 164 1.06 23.96 10.65
N LEU A 165 2.05 24.66 11.19
CA LEU A 165 3.44 24.50 10.74
C LEU A 165 4.12 23.26 11.33
N PHE A 166 4.09 23.12 12.65
CA PHE A 166 4.82 22.07 13.38
C PHE A 166 3.91 21.03 14.05
N GLY A 167 2.59 21.23 14.01
CA GLY A 167 1.63 20.33 14.66
C GLY A 167 1.71 20.37 16.19
N TRP A 168 1.22 19.29 16.79
CA TRP A 168 1.10 19.10 18.24
C TRP A 168 2.25 18.27 18.84
N GLY A 169 3.14 17.75 18.01
CA GLY A 169 4.34 17.01 18.41
C GLY A 169 4.29 15.51 18.08
N PRO A 170 5.46 14.86 17.91
CA PRO A 170 5.57 13.46 17.46
C PRO A 170 5.04 12.44 18.47
N GLY A 171 5.13 12.74 19.77
CA GLY A 171 4.68 11.87 20.86
C GLY A 171 3.17 11.91 21.11
N MET A 172 2.45 12.79 20.42
CA MET A 172 1.02 12.97 20.56
C MET A 172 0.25 11.75 20.03
N ARG A 173 -0.70 11.24 20.82
CA ARG A 173 -1.72 10.28 20.35
C ARG A 173 -3.03 11.03 20.19
N THR A 174 -3.39 11.38 18.96
CA THR A 174 -4.47 12.34 18.67
C THR A 174 -5.80 11.98 19.34
N THR A 175 -6.24 10.73 19.24
CA THR A 175 -7.51 10.28 19.84
C THR A 175 -7.45 10.21 21.36
N ALA A 176 -6.32 9.81 21.95
CA ALA A 176 -6.15 9.80 23.40
C ALA A 176 -6.22 11.21 23.98
N TYR A 177 -5.52 12.17 23.35
CA TYR A 177 -5.57 13.57 23.76
C TYR A 177 -6.99 14.13 23.64
N LEU A 178 -7.66 13.90 22.50
CA LEU A 178 -9.06 14.30 22.31
C LEU A 178 -9.96 13.70 23.40
N GLY A 179 -9.79 12.43 23.73
CA GLY A 179 -10.59 11.74 24.74
C GLY A 179 -10.37 12.22 26.18
N GLU A 180 -9.16 12.63 26.52
CA GLU A 180 -8.74 13.05 27.86
C GLU A 180 -8.97 14.55 28.12
N HIS A 181 -8.55 15.40 27.19
CA HIS A 181 -8.53 16.86 27.36
C HIS A 181 -9.73 17.53 26.69
N GLY A 182 -10.41 16.81 25.80
CA GLY A 182 -11.38 17.42 24.90
C GLY A 182 -10.71 18.35 23.88
N PHE A 183 -11.52 18.96 23.03
CA PHE A 183 -11.08 20.00 22.13
C PHE A 183 -12.20 21.04 22.00
N HIS A 184 -11.85 22.30 21.77
CA HIS A 184 -12.83 23.39 21.83
C HIS A 184 -14.03 23.13 20.90
N GLY A 185 -15.23 23.08 21.49
CA GLY A 185 -16.48 22.80 20.78
C GLY A 185 -16.79 21.32 20.52
N SER A 186 -16.01 20.37 21.06
CA SER A 186 -16.26 18.93 20.86
C SER A 186 -17.48 18.44 21.67
N PRO A 187 -18.51 17.84 21.04
CA PRO A 187 -19.67 17.31 21.76
C PRO A 187 -19.29 16.16 22.71
N SER A 188 -19.92 16.09 23.89
CA SER A 188 -19.68 15.01 24.86
C SER A 188 -19.97 13.61 24.31
N LYS A 189 -20.91 13.48 23.37
CA LYS A 189 -21.19 12.22 22.65
C LYS A 189 -20.01 11.78 21.78
N PHE A 190 -19.36 12.71 21.08
CA PHE A 190 -18.17 12.44 20.28
C PHE A 190 -17.02 11.96 21.15
N LEU A 191 -16.74 12.66 22.27
CA LEU A 191 -15.65 12.32 23.18
C LEU A 191 -15.73 10.89 23.74
N ARG A 192 -16.95 10.37 23.98
CA ARG A 192 -17.14 8.96 24.39
C ARG A 192 -16.76 7.97 23.29
N VAL A 193 -17.02 8.32 22.03
CA VAL A 193 -16.74 7.45 20.89
C VAL A 193 -15.25 7.45 20.56
N VAL A 194 -14.61 8.62 20.58
CA VAL A 194 -13.17 8.79 20.29
C VAL A 194 -12.28 7.94 21.20
N ARG A 195 -12.67 7.75 22.46
CA ARG A 195 -11.92 6.93 23.43
C ARG A 195 -11.75 5.47 23.00
N HIS A 196 -12.58 4.98 22.09
CA HIS A 196 -12.48 3.62 21.55
C HIS A 196 -11.56 3.52 20.32
N PHE A 197 -11.02 4.64 19.84
CA PHE A 197 -10.13 4.70 18.69
C PHE A 197 -8.69 4.98 19.14
N GLU A 198 -7.72 4.25 18.59
CA GLU A 198 -6.31 4.45 18.91
C GLU A 198 -5.64 5.59 18.12
N HIS A 199 -6.24 5.97 16.99
CA HIS A 199 -5.76 7.00 16.06
C HIS A 199 -6.87 7.47 15.10
N LEU A 200 -6.62 8.52 14.32
CA LEU A 200 -7.60 9.13 13.40
C LEU A 200 -8.06 8.23 12.24
N HIS A 201 -7.38 7.09 12.00
CA HIS A 201 -7.60 6.21 10.84
C HIS A 201 -7.39 6.91 9.48
N ASP A 202 -6.61 7.99 9.46
CA ASP A 202 -6.15 8.67 8.26
C ASP A 202 -4.71 9.13 8.49
N VAL A 203 -3.77 8.58 7.72
CA VAL A 203 -2.33 8.89 7.83
C VAL A 203 -2.05 10.35 7.53
N TYR A 204 -2.73 10.92 6.56
CA TYR A 204 -2.45 12.27 6.09
C TYR A 204 -2.86 13.29 7.15
N ILE A 205 -4.07 13.12 7.70
CA ILE A 205 -4.56 13.97 8.79
C ILE A 205 -3.72 13.76 10.05
N GLU A 206 -3.38 12.51 10.40
CA GLU A 206 -2.56 12.22 11.58
C GLU A 206 -1.14 12.84 11.46
N ILE A 207 -0.52 12.78 10.27
CA ILE A 207 0.76 13.44 10.02
C ILE A 207 0.63 14.96 10.18
N LEU A 208 -0.43 15.57 9.63
CA LEU A 208 -0.66 17.01 9.77
C LEU A 208 -0.88 17.42 11.23
N VAL A 209 -1.68 16.66 11.99
CA VAL A 209 -1.91 16.95 13.41
C VAL A 209 -0.62 16.83 14.21
N ARG A 210 0.16 15.76 14.02
CA ARG A 210 1.36 15.51 14.83
C ARG A 210 2.54 16.39 14.44
N PHE A 211 2.76 16.61 13.15
CA PHE A 211 4.00 17.20 12.64
C PHE A 211 3.79 18.47 11.79
N GLY A 212 2.53 18.86 11.55
CA GLY A 212 2.20 20.00 10.71
C GLY A 212 2.63 19.85 9.25
N LEU A 213 2.60 20.96 8.53
CA LEU A 213 3.00 21.07 7.14
C LEU A 213 4.48 20.72 6.94
N VAL A 214 5.34 21.00 7.91
CA VAL A 214 6.78 20.67 7.82
C VAL A 214 6.97 19.16 7.80
N GLY A 215 6.36 18.42 8.74
CA GLY A 215 6.45 16.96 8.72
C GLY A 215 5.77 16.32 7.52
N ALA A 216 4.62 16.87 7.09
CA ALA A 216 3.96 16.43 5.87
C ALA A 216 4.87 16.61 4.63
N ALA A 217 5.59 17.73 4.55
CA ALA A 217 6.56 17.98 3.47
C ALA A 217 7.72 16.97 3.49
N PHE A 218 8.26 16.62 4.67
CA PHE A 218 9.28 15.57 4.78
C PHE A 218 8.77 14.20 4.35
N PHE A 219 7.56 13.82 4.77
CA PHE A 219 6.95 12.55 4.39
C PHE A 219 6.71 12.49 2.87
N LEU A 220 6.18 13.56 2.28
CA LEU A 220 5.98 13.69 0.84
C LEU A 220 7.31 13.63 0.09
N ALA A 221 8.33 14.35 0.57
CA ALA A 221 9.65 14.35 -0.04
C ALA A 221 10.27 12.94 -0.05
N ALA A 222 10.20 12.20 1.06
CA ALA A 222 10.67 10.82 1.13
C ALA A 222 9.96 9.94 0.09
N PHE A 223 8.64 10.06 -0.02
CA PHE A 223 7.84 9.28 -0.96
C PHE A 223 8.14 9.63 -2.43
N VAL A 224 8.30 10.92 -2.74
CA VAL A 224 8.66 11.42 -4.07
C VAL A 224 10.05 10.95 -4.46
N LEU A 225 11.04 11.07 -3.56
CA LEU A 225 12.41 10.62 -3.80
C LEU A 225 12.46 9.12 -4.07
N PHE A 226 11.76 8.32 -3.25
CA PHE A 226 11.65 6.87 -3.44
C PHE A 226 11.05 6.53 -4.81
N SER A 227 9.94 7.17 -5.17
CA SER A 227 9.24 6.95 -6.45
C SER A 227 10.09 7.37 -7.65
N ARG A 228 10.83 8.49 -7.54
CA ARG A 228 11.76 8.96 -8.59
C ARG A 228 12.92 7.98 -8.77
N THR A 229 13.48 7.45 -7.69
CA THR A 229 14.53 6.42 -7.75
C THR A 229 14.02 5.17 -8.45
N LEU A 230 12.86 4.65 -8.06
CA LEU A 230 12.24 3.50 -8.71
C LEU A 230 12.03 3.72 -10.22
N LEU A 231 11.48 4.88 -10.59
CA LEU A 231 11.26 5.25 -12.00
C LEU A 231 12.57 5.39 -12.77
N SER A 232 13.61 5.96 -12.15
CA SER A 232 14.95 6.08 -12.74
C SER A 232 15.56 4.72 -13.02
N LEU A 233 15.55 3.79 -12.05
CA LEU A 233 16.08 2.43 -12.19
C LEU A 233 15.36 1.66 -13.31
N TRP A 234 14.05 1.84 -13.43
CA TRP A 234 13.28 1.23 -14.52
C TRP A 234 13.61 1.83 -15.89
N LYS A 235 13.72 3.17 -15.98
CA LYS A 235 14.14 3.86 -17.23
C LYS A 235 15.52 3.42 -17.69
N LEU A 236 16.44 3.21 -16.75
CA LEU A 236 17.79 2.70 -16.99
C LEU A 236 17.85 1.20 -17.31
N ARG A 237 16.70 0.49 -17.35
CA ARG A 237 16.60 -0.96 -17.60
C ARG A 237 17.35 -1.84 -16.59
N ILE A 238 17.68 -1.30 -15.43
CA ILE A 238 18.27 -2.06 -14.31
C ILE A 238 17.16 -2.90 -13.65
N LEU A 239 15.96 -2.33 -13.53
CA LEU A 239 14.81 -2.98 -12.92
C LEU A 239 14.02 -3.82 -13.93
N PRO A 240 13.71 -5.09 -13.63
CA PRO A 240 12.77 -5.88 -14.42
C PRO A 240 11.38 -5.23 -14.51
N ASP A 241 10.72 -5.34 -15.68
CA ASP A 241 9.42 -4.71 -15.95
C ASP A 241 8.31 -5.18 -14.98
N ASP A 242 8.31 -6.46 -14.59
CA ASP A 242 7.38 -7.06 -13.61
C ASP A 242 7.61 -6.57 -12.18
N PHE A 243 8.88 -6.44 -11.76
CA PHE A 243 9.22 -5.89 -10.45
C PHE A 243 8.85 -4.39 -10.37
N PHE A 244 9.08 -3.62 -11.44
CA PHE A 244 8.63 -2.23 -11.51
C PHE A 244 7.11 -2.13 -11.35
N ALA A 245 6.36 -2.94 -12.12
CA ALA A 245 4.90 -2.94 -12.07
C ALA A 245 4.41 -3.27 -10.66
N PHE A 246 4.96 -4.33 -10.03
CA PHE A 246 4.68 -4.69 -8.64
C PHE A 246 4.97 -3.53 -7.67
N ALA A 247 6.18 -2.97 -7.72
CA ALA A 247 6.58 -1.92 -6.81
C ALA A 247 5.70 -0.65 -6.96
N ALA A 248 5.36 -0.29 -8.19
CA ALA A 248 4.47 0.84 -8.48
C ALA A 248 3.05 0.63 -7.92
N VAL A 249 2.47 -0.57 -8.06
CA VAL A 249 1.13 -0.84 -7.52
C VAL A 249 1.13 -0.96 -6.00
N VAL A 250 2.24 -1.42 -5.39
CA VAL A 250 2.41 -1.43 -3.93
C VAL A 250 2.49 -0.01 -3.38
N ILE A 251 3.23 0.89 -4.03
CA ILE A 251 3.26 2.33 -3.72
C ILE A 251 1.84 2.92 -3.73
N VAL A 252 1.06 2.64 -4.78
CA VAL A 252 -0.34 3.08 -4.88
C VAL A 252 -1.20 2.47 -3.75
N ALA A 253 -1.09 1.17 -3.51
CA ALA A 253 -1.83 0.50 -2.43
C ALA A 253 -1.47 1.06 -1.05
N THR A 254 -0.20 1.41 -0.81
CA THR A 254 0.24 2.07 0.43
C THR A 254 -0.39 3.45 0.59
N LEU A 255 -0.41 4.28 -0.47
CA LEU A 255 -1.10 5.58 -0.41
C LEU A 255 -2.59 5.43 -0.13
N VAL A 256 -3.27 4.55 -0.88
CA VAL A 256 -4.70 4.30 -0.67
C VAL A 256 -4.96 3.77 0.74
N SER A 257 -4.08 2.92 1.26
CA SER A 257 -4.16 2.45 2.66
C SER A 257 -4.06 3.56 3.70
N GLY A 258 -3.30 4.62 3.38
CA GLY A 258 -3.18 5.79 4.24
C GLY A 258 -4.48 6.57 4.42
N LEU A 259 -5.47 6.43 3.53
CA LEU A 259 -6.77 7.10 3.64
C LEU A 259 -7.71 6.46 4.69
N TYR A 260 -7.46 5.21 5.09
CA TYR A 260 -8.38 4.48 5.97
C TYR A 260 -7.70 3.82 7.18
N GLU A 261 -6.38 3.89 7.28
CA GLU A 261 -5.62 3.26 8.36
C GLU A 261 -4.32 3.99 8.68
N PHE A 262 -4.09 4.33 9.96
CA PHE A 262 -2.82 4.94 10.39
C PHE A 262 -1.81 3.90 10.85
N ARG A 263 -0.91 3.50 9.95
CA ARG A 263 0.07 2.43 10.22
C ARG A 263 1.53 2.82 10.25
N THR A 264 1.87 4.06 9.94
CA THR A 264 3.27 4.52 9.83
C THR A 264 4.10 4.24 11.09
N LEU A 265 3.47 4.23 12.28
CA LEU A 265 4.14 3.93 13.54
C LEU A 265 4.06 2.48 14.00
N HIS A 266 3.26 1.65 13.35
CA HIS A 266 3.13 0.24 13.71
C HIS A 266 4.37 -0.55 13.27
N ILE A 267 4.78 -1.51 14.10
CA ILE A 267 6.04 -2.23 13.93
C ILE A 267 6.09 -3.04 12.63
N ASP A 268 4.97 -3.63 12.25
CA ASP A 268 4.79 -4.43 11.04
C ASP A 268 4.97 -3.60 9.76
N PHE A 269 4.40 -2.40 9.72
CA PHE A 269 4.53 -1.50 8.59
C PHE A 269 5.96 -0.95 8.45
N ARG A 270 6.67 -0.73 9.57
CA ARG A 270 8.09 -0.35 9.55
C ARG A 270 8.94 -1.46 8.94
N PHE A 271 8.75 -2.70 9.39
CA PHE A 271 9.45 -3.86 8.81
C PHE A 271 9.14 -4.03 7.33
N PHE A 272 7.86 -3.92 6.96
CA PHE A 272 7.45 -3.94 5.56
C PHE A 272 8.16 -2.85 4.75
N SER A 273 8.18 -1.61 5.23
CA SER A 273 8.81 -0.48 4.55
C SER A 273 10.31 -0.67 4.39
N LEU A 274 10.99 -1.20 5.41
CA LEU A 274 12.41 -1.53 5.37
C LEU A 274 12.72 -2.64 4.38
N LEU A 275 11.95 -3.73 4.39
CA LEU A 275 12.14 -4.85 3.46
C LEU A 275 11.85 -4.45 2.01
N PHE A 276 10.74 -3.74 1.79
CA PHE A 276 10.36 -3.26 0.47
C PHE A 276 11.35 -2.22 -0.07
N GLY A 277 11.72 -1.24 0.76
CA GLY A 277 12.72 -0.24 0.42
C GLY A 277 14.09 -0.85 0.16
N GLY A 278 14.52 -1.80 1.00
CA GLY A 278 15.76 -2.56 0.84
C GLY A 278 15.78 -3.36 -0.47
N ALA A 279 14.67 -4.02 -0.83
CA ALA A 279 14.56 -4.75 -2.09
C ALA A 279 14.75 -3.84 -3.31
N VAL A 280 14.17 -2.63 -3.32
CA VAL A 280 14.40 -1.64 -4.38
C VAL A 280 15.84 -1.13 -4.35
N TYR A 281 16.39 -0.87 -3.15
CA TYR A 281 17.74 -0.34 -2.96
C TYR A 281 18.83 -1.29 -3.45
N THR A 282 18.64 -2.61 -3.35
CA THR A 282 19.57 -3.60 -3.90
C THR A 282 19.82 -3.39 -5.39
N PHE A 283 18.81 -3.01 -6.17
CA PHE A 283 19.00 -2.70 -7.60
C PHE A 283 19.75 -1.39 -7.82
N ALA A 284 19.63 -0.41 -6.91
CA ALA A 284 20.41 0.82 -6.97
C ALA A 284 21.90 0.57 -6.72
N LEU A 285 22.23 -0.35 -5.81
CA LEU A 285 23.62 -0.75 -5.52
C LEU A 285 24.30 -1.48 -6.68
N HIS A 286 23.53 -2.27 -7.44
CA HIS A 286 24.05 -3.03 -8.60
C HIS A 286 24.01 -2.23 -9.90
N ARG A 287 23.90 -0.90 -9.83
CA ARG A 287 23.99 -0.04 -11.02
C ARG A 287 25.39 -0.22 -11.64
N PRO A 288 25.49 -0.61 -12.92
CA PRO A 288 26.78 -0.67 -13.60
C PRO A 288 27.43 0.71 -13.54
N VAL A 289 28.65 0.79 -13.02
CA VAL A 289 29.46 2.02 -13.06
C VAL A 289 29.66 2.37 -14.53
N ALA A 290 29.42 3.63 -14.90
CA ALA A 290 29.61 4.06 -16.28
C ALA A 290 31.10 3.88 -16.67
N PRO A 291 31.41 3.50 -17.92
CA PRO A 291 32.80 3.31 -18.36
C PRO A 291 33.69 4.55 -18.20
N GLU A 292 33.10 5.75 -18.10
CA GLU A 292 33.85 7.01 -17.89
C GLU A 292 34.54 7.08 -16.53
N ASP A 293 33.97 6.50 -15.46
CA ASP A 293 34.60 6.51 -14.13
C ASP A 293 35.73 5.47 -14.02
N ALA A 294 35.73 4.46 -14.89
CA ALA A 294 36.83 3.49 -15.01
C ALA A 294 38.03 4.07 -15.77
N ALA A 295 37.81 5.08 -16.62
CA ALA A 295 38.87 5.75 -17.38
C ALA A 295 39.61 6.83 -16.56
N THR A 296 39.04 7.32 -15.46
CA THR A 296 39.65 8.37 -14.60
C THR A 296 40.53 7.86 -13.45
N GLY A 297 40.81 6.56 -13.38
CA GLY A 297 42.06 6.06 -12.80
C GLY A 297 42.50 6.60 -11.42
N THR A 298 41.60 6.83 -10.46
CA THR A 298 42.03 6.92 -9.05
C THR A 298 42.09 5.51 -8.50
N ALA A 299 43.24 4.86 -8.73
CA ALA A 299 43.57 3.57 -8.19
C ALA A 299 43.38 3.55 -6.67
N HIS A 300 42.39 2.79 -6.20
CA HIS A 300 42.34 2.39 -4.80
C HIS A 300 43.50 1.39 -4.57
N PRO A 301 44.42 1.65 -3.62
CA PRO A 301 45.49 0.71 -3.35
C PRO A 301 44.88 -0.56 -2.75
N THR A 302 45.09 -1.68 -3.43
CA THR A 302 44.85 -3.01 -2.88
C THR A 302 45.67 -3.19 -1.61
N PRO A 303 45.08 -3.72 -0.51
CA PRO A 303 45.86 -4.05 0.67
C PRO A 303 46.81 -5.19 0.28
N ARG A 304 48.11 -4.87 0.25
CA ARG A 304 49.17 -5.87 0.11
C ARG A 304 48.99 -6.91 1.23
N GLY A 305 48.88 -8.17 0.84
CA GLY A 305 49.00 -9.29 1.75
C GLY A 305 50.29 -9.17 2.55
N VAL A 306 50.16 -9.28 3.85
CA VAL A 306 51.27 -9.47 4.78
C VAL A 306 51.57 -10.99 4.78
N PRO A 307 52.86 -11.38 4.75
CA PRO A 307 53.31 -12.78 4.62
C PRO A 307 52.84 -13.72 5.73
#